data_AF-A0A401HBA2-F1
#
_entry.id   AF-A0A401HBA2-F1
#
_cell.length_a   1.000
_cell.length_b   1.000
_cell.length_c   1.000
_cell.angle_alpha   90.00
_cell.angle_beta   90.00
_cell.angle_gamma   90.00
#
_symmetry.space_group_name_H-M   'P 1'
#
loop_
_entity.id
_entity.type
_entity.pdbx_description
1 polymer ?
#
loop_
_entity_poly.entity_id
_entity_poly.type
_entity_poly.pdbx_seq_one_letter_code
_entity_poly.pdbx_strand_id
1 'polypeptide(L)'
;MAGITLELGGGEAVRIFGPARVEVEEGLVTILGAELSTGDRVEIGEYRSYLAKALKPARLRVSMSGRARVEIPEDGEEPLEEWIHTADKILEECGRECTAMVVGPVEAGKTSLTAVLANRSLARGIPTGIIDADVGQADIGPPGFVSLSLPGSWVIWLRLLDPVALRFVGSIEPGPVAGRI
;
A
#
# COMPACT_ATOMS: atom_id res chain seq x y z
N MET A 1 20.53 -3.38 14.14
CA MET A 1 19.17 -2.83 14.17
C MET A 1 18.76 -2.67 15.61
N ALA A 2 18.40 -1.47 16.03
CA ALA A 2 17.78 -1.26 17.34
C ALA A 2 16.29 -1.52 17.19
N GLY A 3 15.71 -2.32 18.09
CA GLY A 3 14.29 -2.61 18.12
C GLY A 3 13.61 -1.82 19.23
N ILE A 4 12.46 -1.22 18.95
CA ILE A 4 11.56 -0.67 19.96
C ILE A 4 10.25 -1.44 19.96
N THR A 5 9.60 -1.48 21.10
CA THR A 5 8.24 -2.00 21.24
C THR A 5 7.28 -0.82 21.36
N LEU A 6 6.22 -0.83 20.55
CA LEU A 6 5.14 0.15 20.60
C LEU A 6 3.88 -0.54 21.07
N GLU A 7 3.23 0.03 22.09
CA GLU A 7 1.91 -0.38 22.53
C GLU A 7 0.91 0.67 22.06
N LEU A 8 -0.12 0.24 21.34
CA LEU A 8 -1.14 1.09 20.78
C LEU A 8 -2.50 0.67 21.33
N GLY A 9 -3.24 1.62 21.88
CA GLY A 9 -4.67 1.51 22.17
C GLY A 9 -5.49 1.39 20.87
N GLY A 10 -6.72 0.89 20.98
CA GLY A 10 -7.62 0.84 19.82
C GLY A 10 -7.89 2.23 19.28
N GLY A 11 -7.64 2.44 17.98
CA GLY A 11 -7.77 3.73 17.31
C GLY A 11 -6.50 4.57 17.26
N GLU A 12 -5.50 4.27 18.09
CA GLU A 12 -4.21 4.99 18.07
C GLU A 12 -3.40 4.65 16.81
N ALA A 13 -2.58 5.60 16.37
CA ALA A 13 -1.78 5.46 15.17
C ALA A 13 -0.37 6.01 15.35
N VAL A 14 0.58 5.40 14.65
CA VAL A 14 1.97 5.84 14.58
C VAL A 14 2.43 5.84 13.13
N ARG A 15 3.18 6.88 12.74
CA ARG A 15 3.86 6.95 11.46
C ARG A 15 5.25 6.37 11.61
N ILE A 16 5.61 5.42 10.76
CA ILE A 16 6.90 4.75 10.79
C ILE A 16 7.63 5.06 9.49
N PHE A 17 8.80 5.69 9.61
CA PHE A 17 9.69 5.99 8.48
C PHE A 17 10.73 4.88 8.34
N GLY A 18 10.89 4.35 7.13
CA GLY A 18 11.86 3.31 6.82
C GLY A 18 13.29 3.85 6.67
N PRO A 19 14.31 2.97 6.64
CA PRO A 19 14.18 1.52 6.56
C PRO A 19 13.87 0.86 7.91
N ALA A 20 12.71 0.21 7.99
CA ALA A 20 12.20 -0.37 9.23
C ALA A 20 11.41 -1.66 8.97
N ARG A 21 11.47 -2.60 9.89
CA ARG A 21 10.63 -3.79 9.91
C ARG A 21 9.63 -3.69 11.05
N VAL A 22 8.36 -3.85 10.73
CA VAL A 22 7.25 -3.89 11.69
C VAL A 22 6.78 -5.32 11.83
N GLU A 23 6.74 -5.85 13.05
CA GLU A 23 6.18 -7.15 13.37
C GLU A 23 5.04 -6.96 14.37
N VAL A 24 3.88 -7.53 14.07
CA VAL A 24 2.74 -7.53 14.99
C VAL A 24 2.95 -8.66 15.99
N GLU A 25 3.28 -8.32 17.24
CA GLU A 25 3.41 -9.32 18.29
C GLU A 25 2.03 -9.73 18.81
N GLU A 26 1.16 -8.76 19.04
CA GLU A 26 -0.20 -8.96 19.54
C GLU A 26 -1.17 -7.94 18.93
N GLY A 27 -2.43 -8.34 18.77
CA GLY A 27 -3.52 -7.45 18.35
C GLY A 27 -3.77 -7.43 16.84
N LEU A 28 -4.37 -6.32 16.38
CA LEU A 28 -4.76 -6.12 14.99
C LEU A 28 -4.50 -4.67 14.60
N VAL A 29 -3.70 -4.45 13.55
CA VAL A 29 -3.37 -3.13 13.02
C VAL A 29 -3.68 -3.05 11.54
N THR A 30 -3.83 -1.83 11.03
CA THR A 30 -3.91 -1.56 9.61
C THR A 30 -2.75 -0.71 9.12
N ILE A 31 -2.14 -1.13 7.99
CA ILE A 31 -1.12 -0.39 7.25
C ILE A 31 -1.53 -0.39 5.79
N LEU A 32 -1.71 0.79 5.18
CA LEU A 32 -2.22 0.92 3.80
C LEU A 32 -3.50 0.07 3.57
N GLY A 33 -4.42 0.02 4.54
CA GLY A 33 -5.65 -0.75 4.44
C GLY A 33 -5.50 -2.27 4.58
N ALA A 34 -4.28 -2.82 4.63
CA ALA A 34 -4.03 -4.22 4.98
C ALA A 34 -4.29 -4.43 6.46
N GLU A 35 -5.04 -5.48 6.82
CA GLU A 35 -5.22 -5.88 8.22
C GLU A 35 -4.15 -6.90 8.59
N LEU A 36 -3.32 -6.54 9.57
CA LEU A 36 -2.15 -7.31 10.01
C LEU A 36 -2.36 -7.76 11.46
N SER A 37 -2.17 -9.05 11.69
CA SER A 37 -2.42 -9.75 12.95
C SER A 37 -1.14 -10.38 13.51
N THR A 38 -1.20 -10.97 14.71
CA THR A 38 -0.05 -11.61 15.35
C THR A 38 0.75 -12.51 14.40
N GLY A 39 2.04 -12.23 14.29
CA GLY A 39 2.99 -12.96 13.44
C GLY A 39 3.19 -12.34 12.05
N ASP A 40 2.31 -11.43 11.61
CA ASP A 40 2.50 -10.69 10.36
C ASP A 40 3.66 -9.71 10.47
N ARG A 41 4.37 -9.54 9.34
CA ARG A 41 5.58 -8.73 9.26
C ARG A 41 5.61 -7.89 7.99
N VAL A 42 5.99 -6.63 8.13
CA VAL A 42 6.04 -5.67 7.04
C VAL A 42 7.41 -4.99 7.00
N GLU A 43 7.98 -4.89 5.81
CA GLU A 43 9.18 -4.11 5.55
C GLU A 43 8.78 -2.73 4.97
N ILE A 44 9.27 -1.67 5.60
CA ILE A 44 9.13 -0.30 5.14
C ILE A 44 10.48 0.11 4.55
N GLY A 45 10.51 0.32 3.22
CA GLY A 45 11.73 0.66 2.49
C GLY A 45 12.30 2.04 2.86
N GLU A 46 13.55 2.29 2.49
CA GLU A 46 14.17 3.61 2.63
C GLU A 46 13.35 4.67 1.88
N TYR A 47 13.23 5.87 2.46
CA TYR A 47 12.46 7.00 1.92
C TYR A 47 10.94 6.80 1.87
N ARG A 48 10.42 5.74 2.50
CA ARG A 48 8.97 5.54 2.67
C ARG A 48 8.57 5.73 4.12
N SER A 49 7.34 6.19 4.30
CA SER A 49 6.66 6.18 5.59
C SER A 49 5.27 5.63 5.42
N TYR A 50 4.84 4.84 6.41
CA TYR A 50 3.47 4.35 6.48
C TYR A 50 2.88 4.60 7.86
N LEU A 51 1.59 4.87 7.87
CA LEU A 51 0.79 4.91 9.08
C LEU A 51 0.39 3.49 9.47
N ALA A 52 0.72 3.10 10.70
CA ALA A 52 0.20 1.92 11.36
C ALA A 52 -0.85 2.36 12.38
N LYS A 53 -2.11 2.00 12.12
CA LYS A 53 -3.24 2.31 13.02
C LYS A 53 -3.77 1.04 13.68
N ALA A 54 -3.93 1.06 14.99
CA ALA A 54 -4.50 -0.04 15.75
C ALA A 54 -6.01 -0.14 15.53
N LEU A 55 -6.49 -1.25 14.98
CA LEU A 55 -7.92 -1.57 14.88
C LEU A 55 -8.44 -2.16 16.20
N LYS A 56 -7.55 -2.85 16.92
CA LYS A 56 -7.71 -3.31 18.31
C LYS A 56 -6.42 -3.00 19.06
N PRO A 57 -6.42 -2.97 20.41
CA PRO A 57 -5.18 -2.84 21.17
C PRO A 57 -4.10 -3.78 20.65
N ALA A 58 -2.93 -3.25 20.35
CA ALA A 58 -1.89 -3.96 19.63
C ALA A 58 -0.49 -3.64 20.17
N ARG A 59 0.41 -4.62 20.05
CA ARG A 59 1.83 -4.49 20.37
C ARG A 59 2.66 -4.77 19.13
N LEU A 60 3.44 -3.78 18.73
CA LEU A 60 4.29 -3.83 17.54
C LEU A 60 5.76 -3.84 17.94
N ARG A 61 6.55 -4.73 17.35
CA ARG A 61 8.01 -4.67 17.38
C ARG A 61 8.49 -3.97 16.12
N VAL A 62 9.14 -2.83 16.29
CA VAL A 62 9.70 -2.05 15.17
C VAL A 62 11.21 -2.10 15.22
N SER A 63 11.82 -2.78 14.24
CA SER A 63 13.27 -2.84 14.08
C SER A 63 13.72 -1.78 13.08
N MET A 64 14.55 -0.84 13.52
CA MET A 64 14.94 0.33 12.74
C MET A 64 16.43 0.33 12.41
N SER A 65 16.77 0.98 11.29
CA SER A 65 18.15 1.24 10.87
C SER A 65 18.27 2.56 10.12
N GLY A 66 19.50 3.09 10.01
CA GLY A 66 19.76 4.32 9.25
C GLY A 66 18.97 5.51 9.79
N ARG A 67 18.14 6.10 8.91
CA ARG A 67 17.32 7.30 9.20
C ARG A 67 15.89 6.98 9.66
N ALA A 68 15.59 5.72 9.96
CA ALA A 68 14.28 5.32 10.42
C ALA A 68 13.92 6.02 11.75
N ARG A 69 12.63 6.37 11.87
CA ARG A 69 12.06 7.05 13.04
C ARG A 69 10.58 6.73 13.15
N VAL A 70 10.02 6.92 14.34
CA VAL A 70 8.60 6.78 14.61
C VAL A 70 8.09 8.11 15.14
N GLU A 71 6.95 8.56 14.61
CA GLU A 71 6.31 9.81 14.98
C GLU A 71 4.81 9.56 15.21
N ILE A 72 4.21 10.33 16.11
CA ILE A 72 2.75 10.37 16.24
C ILE A 72 2.27 11.43 15.24
N PRO A 73 1.42 11.08 14.26
CA PRO A 73 0.88 12.04 13.30
C PRO A 73 0.03 13.11 13.99
N GLU A 74 0.00 14.32 13.45
CA GLU A 74 -0.96 15.34 13.88
C GLU A 74 -2.36 15.04 13.31
N ASP A 75 -3.40 15.62 13.92
CA ASP A 75 -4.78 15.47 13.46
C ASP A 75 -4.95 15.98 12.03
N GLY A 76 -5.48 15.13 11.15
CA GLY A 76 -5.72 15.46 9.74
C GLY A 76 -4.49 15.40 8.83
N GLU A 77 -3.32 15.03 9.36
CA GLU A 77 -2.08 14.91 8.56
C GLU A 77 -2.07 13.67 7.65
N GLU A 78 -2.89 12.67 7.96
CA GLU A 78 -2.89 11.35 7.33
C GLU A 78 -4.22 11.05 6.62
N PRO A 79 -4.20 10.68 5.33
CA PRO A 79 -5.42 10.42 4.56
C PRO A 79 -5.94 8.98 4.71
N LEU A 80 -5.32 8.14 5.55
CA LEU A 80 -5.58 6.70 5.58
C LEU A 80 -7.06 6.37 5.83
N GLU A 81 -7.71 7.07 6.75
CA GLU A 81 -9.13 6.82 7.07
C GLU A 81 -10.05 7.17 5.90
N GLU A 82 -9.82 8.31 5.25
CA GLU A 82 -10.57 8.74 4.08
C GLU A 82 -10.37 7.76 2.91
N TRP A 83 -9.14 7.29 2.72
CA TRP A 83 -8.81 6.30 1.70
C TRP A 83 -9.47 4.95 1.97
N ILE A 84 -9.45 4.46 3.21
CA ILE A 84 -10.15 3.21 3.59
C ILE A 84 -11.65 3.37 3.37
N HIS A 85 -12.24 4.48 3.82
CA HIS A 85 -13.66 4.75 3.64
C HIS A 85 -14.05 4.78 2.15
N THR A 86 -13.27 5.47 1.33
CA THR A 86 -13.47 5.54 -0.12
C THR A 86 -13.36 4.17 -0.78
N ALA A 87 -12.33 3.40 -0.42
CA ALA A 87 -12.12 2.06 -0.94
C ALA A 87 -13.29 1.11 -0.56
N ASP A 88 -13.71 1.14 0.70
CA ASP A 88 -14.81 0.31 1.19
C ASP A 88 -16.13 0.67 0.48
N LYS A 89 -16.40 1.96 0.27
CA LYS A 89 -17.57 2.43 -0.50
C LYS A 89 -17.54 1.95 -1.96
N ILE A 90 -16.40 2.08 -2.65
CA ILE A 90 -16.26 1.60 -4.04
C ILE A 90 -16.59 0.10 -4.11
N LEU A 91 -16.02 -0.69 -3.20
CA LEU A 91 -16.19 -2.14 -3.16
C LEU A 91 -17.62 -2.57 -2.77
N GLU A 92 -18.35 -1.75 -2.03
CA GLU A 92 -19.78 -1.96 -1.73
C GLU A 92 -20.67 -1.68 -2.95
N GLU A 93 -20.38 -0.60 -3.70
CA GLU A 93 -21.21 -0.16 -4.83
C GLU A 93 -21.01 -1.01 -6.09
N CYS A 94 -19.78 -1.42 -6.42
CA CYS A 94 -19.50 -2.15 -7.66
C CYS A 94 -19.73 -3.67 -7.59
N GLY A 95 -19.88 -4.25 -6.40
CA GLY A 95 -20.05 -5.69 -6.22
C GLY A 95 -18.77 -6.50 -6.49
N ARG A 96 -18.91 -7.73 -7.02
CA ARG A 96 -17.76 -8.66 -7.20
C ARG A 96 -16.91 -8.40 -8.43
N GLU A 97 -17.47 -7.79 -9.47
CA GLU A 97 -16.76 -7.47 -10.72
C GLU A 97 -16.57 -5.96 -10.80
N CYS A 98 -15.39 -5.51 -10.38
CA CYS A 98 -15.09 -4.11 -10.20
C CYS A 98 -13.84 -3.72 -10.96
N THR A 99 -13.92 -2.65 -11.75
CA THR A 99 -12.74 -2.00 -12.33
C THR A 99 -12.72 -0.56 -11.84
N ALA A 100 -11.68 -0.21 -11.08
CA ALA A 100 -11.45 1.13 -10.57
C ALA A 100 -10.14 1.67 -11.13
N MET A 101 -10.15 2.93 -11.58
CA MET A 101 -8.97 3.62 -12.07
C MET A 101 -8.63 4.77 -11.12
N VAL A 102 -7.40 4.79 -10.61
CA VAL A 102 -6.89 5.87 -9.75
C VAL A 102 -6.12 6.87 -10.60
N VAL A 103 -6.63 8.10 -10.68
CA VAL A 103 -6.08 9.18 -11.52
C VAL A 103 -5.90 10.45 -10.70
N GLY A 104 -4.88 11.23 -11.06
CA GLY A 104 -4.47 12.44 -10.34
C GLY A 104 -3.05 12.90 -10.71
N PRO A 105 -2.63 14.07 -10.23
CA PRO A 105 -1.31 14.62 -10.55
C PRO A 105 -0.17 13.76 -9.98
N VAL A 106 1.07 14.05 -10.43
CA VAL A 106 2.29 13.42 -9.90
C VAL A 106 2.35 13.63 -8.38
N GLU A 107 2.82 12.61 -7.64
CA GLU A 107 2.95 12.64 -6.17
C GLU A 107 1.65 12.82 -5.37
N ALA A 108 0.47 12.69 -5.98
CA ALA A 108 -0.83 12.77 -5.29
C ALA A 108 -1.21 11.55 -4.41
N GLY A 109 -0.30 10.60 -4.18
CA GLY A 109 -0.59 9.39 -3.41
C GLY A 109 -1.32 8.26 -4.17
N LYS A 110 -1.43 8.35 -5.50
CA LYS A 110 -2.14 7.36 -6.36
C LYS A 110 -1.72 5.91 -6.09
N THR A 111 -0.43 5.63 -6.12
CA THR A 111 0.13 4.29 -5.85
C THR A 111 -0.28 3.78 -4.47
N SER A 112 -0.26 4.64 -3.46
CA SER A 112 -0.66 4.28 -2.09
C SER A 112 -2.16 4.01 -1.98
N LEU A 113 -3.00 4.84 -2.63
CA LEU A 113 -4.45 4.59 -2.68
C LEU A 113 -4.78 3.30 -3.44
N THR A 114 -4.05 2.98 -4.51
CA THR A 114 -4.17 1.69 -5.20
C THR A 114 -3.85 0.52 -4.27
N ALA A 115 -2.79 0.62 -3.45
CA ALA A 115 -2.49 -0.39 -2.44
C ALA A 115 -3.61 -0.51 -1.39
N VAL A 116 -4.16 0.61 -0.91
CA VAL A 116 -5.31 0.61 0.01
C VAL A 116 -6.50 -0.12 -0.60
N LEU A 117 -6.92 0.25 -1.80
CA LEU A 117 -8.05 -0.38 -2.48
C LEU A 117 -7.82 -1.89 -2.69
N ALA A 118 -6.62 -2.27 -3.12
CA ALA A 118 -6.26 -3.68 -3.31
C ALA A 118 -6.33 -4.46 -1.99
N ASN A 119 -5.79 -3.90 -0.90
CA ASN A 119 -5.82 -4.54 0.40
C ASN A 119 -7.24 -4.69 0.96
N ARG A 120 -8.10 -3.69 0.82
CA ARG A 120 -9.52 -3.78 1.22
C ARG A 120 -10.27 -4.83 0.40
N SER A 121 -9.99 -4.91 -0.89
CA SER A 121 -10.56 -5.93 -1.78
C SER A 121 -10.13 -7.35 -1.38
N LEU A 122 -8.83 -7.55 -1.13
CA LEU A 122 -8.28 -8.82 -0.68
C LEU A 122 -8.81 -9.26 0.69
N ALA A 123 -8.98 -8.32 1.62
CA ALA A 123 -9.56 -8.59 2.94
C ALA A 123 -11.02 -9.10 2.86
N ARG A 124 -11.76 -8.70 1.81
CA ARG A 124 -13.11 -9.22 1.50
C ARG A 124 -13.11 -10.56 0.75
N GLY A 125 -11.94 -11.15 0.52
CA GLY A 125 -11.80 -12.41 -0.23
C GLY A 125 -12.07 -12.25 -1.73
N ILE A 126 -11.96 -11.03 -2.26
CA ILE A 126 -12.16 -10.75 -3.69
C ILE A 126 -10.83 -10.96 -4.42
N PRO A 127 -10.76 -11.86 -5.42
CA PRO A 127 -9.59 -11.97 -6.29
C PRO A 127 -9.29 -10.61 -6.93
N THR A 128 -8.09 -10.09 -6.68
CA THR A 128 -7.75 -8.71 -7.03
C THR A 128 -6.60 -8.71 -8.04
N GLY A 129 -6.76 -7.94 -9.12
CA GLY A 129 -5.70 -7.65 -10.07
C GLY A 129 -5.29 -6.19 -10.00
N ILE A 130 -4.00 -5.93 -10.11
CA ILE A 130 -3.43 -4.57 -10.13
C ILE A 130 -2.78 -4.36 -11.49
N ILE A 131 -3.26 -3.35 -12.21
CA ILE A 131 -2.67 -2.90 -13.46
C ILE A 131 -1.86 -1.64 -13.17
N ASP A 132 -0.56 -1.73 -13.39
CA ASP A 132 0.35 -0.58 -13.39
C ASP A 132 0.50 -0.07 -14.83
N ALA A 133 -0.10 1.08 -15.09
CA ALA A 133 -0.12 1.72 -16.40
C ALA A 133 0.79 2.97 -16.47
N ASP A 134 1.55 3.27 -15.42
CA ASP A 134 2.51 4.39 -15.44
C ASP A 134 3.80 3.94 -16.11
N VAL A 135 3.86 4.09 -17.43
CA VAL A 135 5.03 3.67 -18.22
C VAL A 135 6.30 4.45 -17.88
N GLY A 136 6.19 5.63 -17.25
CA GLY A 136 7.32 6.46 -16.88
C GLY A 136 7.88 6.11 -15.50
N GLN A 137 6.99 5.96 -14.52
CA GLN A 137 7.33 5.65 -13.13
C GLN A 137 6.81 4.27 -12.69
N ALA A 138 6.93 3.27 -13.56
CA ALA A 138 6.47 1.91 -13.29
C ALA A 138 6.97 1.41 -11.92
N ASP A 139 6.02 0.87 -11.16
CA ASP A 139 6.25 0.22 -9.87
C ASP A 139 6.37 -1.30 -10.06
N ILE A 140 5.46 -1.96 -10.79
CA ILE A 140 5.45 -3.44 -10.87
C ILE A 140 6.45 -3.96 -11.91
N GLY A 141 6.45 -3.36 -13.10
CA GLY A 141 7.31 -3.76 -14.21
C GLY A 141 8.48 -2.81 -14.45
N PRO A 142 9.33 -3.12 -15.44
CA PRO A 142 10.35 -2.18 -15.89
C PRO A 142 9.73 -0.91 -16.50
N PRO A 143 10.45 0.22 -16.53
CA PRO A 143 10.02 1.40 -17.27
C PRO A 143 9.69 1.08 -18.74
N GLY A 144 8.64 1.70 -19.28
CA GLY A 144 8.15 1.47 -20.64
C GLY A 144 7.23 0.26 -20.80
N PHE A 145 6.76 -0.34 -19.69
CA PHE A 145 5.82 -1.45 -19.70
C PHE A 145 4.51 -1.07 -18.98
N VAL A 146 3.41 -1.65 -19.45
CA VAL A 146 2.19 -1.83 -18.65
C VAL A 146 2.25 -3.22 -18.04
N SER A 147 1.94 -3.32 -16.75
CA SER A 147 2.12 -4.56 -15.98
C SER A 147 0.83 -4.97 -15.29
N LEU A 148 0.55 -6.27 -15.24
CA LEU A 148 -0.52 -6.86 -14.45
C LEU A 148 0.08 -7.76 -13.37
N SER A 149 -0.34 -7.58 -12.13
CA SER A 149 -0.07 -8.51 -11.03
C SER A 149 -1.36 -8.99 -10.37
N LEU A 150 -1.33 -10.21 -9.82
CA LEU A 150 -2.42 -10.86 -9.10
C LEU A 150 -1.95 -11.20 -7.68
N PRO A 151 -1.93 -10.23 -6.75
CA PRO A 151 -1.49 -10.48 -5.38
C PRO A 151 -2.35 -11.54 -4.68
N GLY A 152 -1.70 -12.53 -4.06
CA GLY A 152 -2.36 -13.55 -3.23
C GLY A 152 -2.50 -13.18 -1.75
N SER A 153 -1.87 -12.07 -1.33
CA SER A 153 -1.87 -11.54 0.02
C SER A 153 -1.83 -10.01 -0.02
N TRP A 154 -1.91 -9.38 1.15
CA TRP A 154 -1.79 -7.93 1.27
C TRP A 154 -0.54 -7.37 0.57
N VAL A 155 -0.63 -6.10 0.17
CA VAL A 155 0.32 -5.34 -0.63
C VAL A 155 0.79 -4.12 0.16
N ILE A 156 2.06 -4.08 0.54
CA ILE A 156 2.67 -2.91 1.20
C ILE A 156 3.41 -2.02 0.21
N TRP A 157 3.92 -2.61 -0.87
CA TRP A 157 4.63 -1.88 -1.91
C TRP A 157 4.42 -2.58 -3.24
N LEU A 158 3.88 -1.87 -4.22
CA LEU A 158 3.62 -2.42 -5.56
C LEU A 158 4.90 -2.97 -6.21
N ARG A 159 6.08 -2.43 -5.89
CA ARG A 159 7.37 -2.92 -6.42
C ARG A 159 7.78 -4.30 -5.93
N LEU A 160 7.11 -4.83 -4.90
CA LEU A 160 7.34 -6.18 -4.41
C LEU A 160 6.43 -7.21 -5.10
N LEU A 161 5.56 -6.76 -6.01
CA LEU A 161 4.65 -7.64 -6.73
C LEU A 161 5.32 -8.22 -7.96
N ASP A 162 5.15 -9.53 -8.16
CA ASP A 162 5.54 -10.18 -9.39
C ASP A 162 4.51 -9.93 -10.50
N PRO A 163 4.93 -9.52 -11.71
CA PRO A 163 4.03 -9.39 -12.84
C PRO A 163 3.65 -10.77 -13.40
N VAL A 164 2.36 -11.00 -13.62
CA VAL A 164 1.84 -12.17 -14.35
C VAL A 164 1.71 -11.91 -15.85
N ALA A 165 1.65 -10.64 -16.25
CA ALA A 165 1.71 -10.22 -17.64
C ALA A 165 2.39 -8.85 -17.76
N LEU A 166 3.12 -8.69 -18.86
CA LEU A 166 3.83 -7.46 -19.22
C LEU A 166 3.52 -7.13 -20.67
N ARG A 167 3.28 -5.85 -20.95
CA ARG A 167 3.15 -5.34 -22.31
C ARG A 167 4.12 -4.19 -22.54
N PHE A 168 5.05 -4.40 -23.46
CA PHE A 168 6.03 -3.38 -23.83
C PHE A 168 5.35 -2.29 -24.67
N VAL A 169 5.46 -1.06 -24.18
CA VAL A 169 4.95 0.14 -24.87
C VAL A 169 6.03 0.77 -25.73
N GLY A 170 7.32 0.63 -25.35
CA GLY A 170 8.44 1.21 -26.09
C GLY A 170 8.65 2.70 -25.88
N SER A 171 7.98 3.29 -24.89
CA SER A 171 8.11 4.69 -24.51
C SER A 171 7.88 4.85 -23.01
N ILE A 172 8.64 5.74 -22.38
CA ILE A 172 8.41 6.19 -20.99
C ILE A 172 7.46 7.39 -20.91
N GLU A 173 6.96 7.84 -22.06
CA GLU A 173 5.92 8.86 -22.19
C GLU A 173 4.72 8.29 -22.96
N PRO A 174 3.48 8.40 -22.45
CA PRO A 174 2.30 7.89 -23.15
C PRO A 174 1.97 8.65 -24.45
N GLY A 175 2.27 9.95 -24.51
CA GLY A 175 1.86 10.84 -25.61
C GLY A 175 2.30 10.37 -27.00
N PRO A 176 3.59 10.07 -27.25
CA PRO A 176 4.11 9.66 -28.56
C PRO A 176 3.55 8.35 -29.12
N VAL A 177 2.92 7.53 -28.27
CA VAL A 177 2.48 6.16 -28.58
C VAL A 177 0.96 5.99 -28.49
N ALA A 178 0.22 7.05 -28.15
CA ALA A 178 -1.24 7.02 -28.07
C ALA A 178 -1.87 6.54 -29.40
N GLY A 179 -2.75 5.53 -29.33
CA GLY A 179 -3.42 4.93 -30.48
C GLY A 179 -2.62 3.86 -31.23
N ARG A 180 -1.40 3.52 -30.78
CA ARG A 180 -0.56 2.44 -31.35
C ARG A 180 -0.45 1.21 -30.44
N ILE A 181 -1.08 1.25 -29.27
CA ILE A 181 -1.04 0.25 -28.20
C ILE A 181 -2.42 -0.38 -28.07
#